data_AF-A0A920GMD3-F1
#
_entry.id   AF-A0A920GMD3-F1
#
_cell.length_a   1.000
_cell.length_b   1.000
_cell.length_c   1.000
_cell.angle_alpha   90.00
_cell.angle_beta   90.00
_cell.angle_gamma   90.00
#
_symmetry.space_group_name_H-M   'P 1'
#
loop_
_entity.id
_entity.type
_entity.pdbx_description
1 polymer ?
#
loop_
_entity_poly.entity_id
_entity_poly.type
_entity_poly.pdbx_seq_one_letter_code
_entity_poly.pdbx_strand_id
1 'polypeptide(L)'
;MTERYTPDWGSLRNHGTPKWLQDDKFGIYTHWGIYSVPERGPNGTWYPHNMYRPGNGKGDQAAYHEKTFGPASQFGYKDFIPMFTAEKFDPDEWAQLFKASGARFAGPVAEHHDGFSMWNSKVNKWNSMRMGPKRDVTGELERAYRAAGMRFMVALHHAEHWWFYPHWRDDCDVSDPRYAGLYGELHNLEGFAEGTIQNGNDWLAQDRPSKAFLDNWRAKIDELIDGYQPDLIWFDFGIRLLQENYKKRFLADYYNKETEWGKQVAVTYKGHDFAPGAAIVDYELGRMDQLTYYDWITDTSVDDMGAWSFVREAGFKKVSTLVHNLVDNVSKNGYLLLNVGPKADGTIPDGAKECLSGIGDWLKINGEAIFETRPWVTYGEGPTEMESKVTSASVERSITRPKIFASHAAITFCMQRFWAGLARTA
;
A
#
# COMPACT_ATOMS: atom_id res chain seq x y z
N MET A 1 23.07 -20.88 15.16
CA MET A 1 23.02 -20.11 13.90
C MET A 1 21.68 -20.43 13.28
N THR A 2 20.82 -19.45 13.07
CA THR A 2 19.63 -19.62 12.22
C THR A 2 20.13 -20.03 10.82
N GLU A 3 19.51 -21.06 10.23
CA GLU A 3 19.82 -21.43 8.84
C GLU A 3 19.56 -20.23 7.93
N ARG A 4 20.49 -19.97 7.02
CA ARG A 4 20.37 -18.90 6.04
C ARG A 4 19.22 -19.21 5.08
N TYR A 5 18.37 -18.23 4.79
CA TYR A 5 17.32 -18.38 3.79
C TYR A 5 17.94 -18.51 2.39
N THR A 6 17.48 -19.50 1.64
CA THR A 6 17.86 -19.71 0.23
C THR A 6 16.69 -19.32 -0.67
N PRO A 7 16.92 -19.00 -1.96
CA PRO A 7 15.87 -18.65 -2.91
C PRO A 7 15.05 -19.88 -3.34
N ASP A 8 14.47 -20.57 -2.37
CA ASP A 8 13.62 -21.75 -2.49
C ASP A 8 12.39 -21.61 -1.60
N TRP A 9 11.21 -22.01 -2.11
CA TRP A 9 9.96 -21.83 -1.37
C TRP A 9 9.91 -22.66 -0.07
N GLY A 10 10.58 -23.82 -0.02
CA GLY A 10 10.68 -24.62 1.20
C GLY A 10 11.49 -23.92 2.28
N SER A 11 12.58 -23.25 1.90
CA SER A 11 13.38 -22.43 2.81
C SER A 11 12.64 -21.16 3.26
N LEU A 12 12.04 -20.42 2.33
CA LEU A 12 11.41 -19.12 2.59
C LEU A 12 10.15 -19.22 3.45
N ARG A 13 9.41 -20.33 3.39
CA ARG A 13 8.22 -20.58 4.24
C ARG A 13 8.54 -20.80 5.72
N ASN A 14 9.82 -20.94 6.07
CA ASN A 14 10.24 -21.03 7.47
C ASN A 14 10.37 -19.65 8.12
N HIS A 15 10.27 -18.55 7.34
CA HIS A 15 10.18 -17.21 7.89
C HIS A 15 8.77 -16.98 8.45
N GLY A 16 8.68 -16.80 9.76
CA GLY A 16 7.42 -16.54 10.46
C GLY A 16 7.16 -15.05 10.62
N THR A 17 5.90 -14.68 10.86
CA THR A 17 5.53 -13.30 11.20
C THR A 17 6.36 -12.78 12.38
N PRO A 18 7.02 -11.62 12.24
CA PRO A 18 7.78 -11.02 13.33
C PRO A 18 6.95 -10.83 14.59
N LYS A 19 7.55 -11.10 15.75
CA LYS A 19 6.88 -10.91 17.04
C LYS A 19 6.36 -9.48 17.20
N TRP A 20 7.14 -8.52 16.70
CA TRP A 20 6.75 -7.12 16.79
C TRP A 20 5.46 -6.83 16.04
N LEU A 21 5.25 -7.38 14.85
CA LEU A 21 4.03 -7.10 14.08
C LEU A 21 2.83 -7.73 14.77
N GLN A 22 3.03 -8.94 15.29
CA GLN A 22 2.03 -9.61 16.12
C GLN A 22 1.67 -8.82 17.38
N ASP A 23 2.55 -7.99 17.92
CA ASP A 23 2.29 -7.18 19.12
C ASP A 23 1.78 -5.77 18.77
N ASP A 24 2.25 -5.21 17.66
CA ASP A 24 2.06 -3.82 17.27
C ASP A 24 0.68 -3.57 16.63
N LYS A 25 0.10 -4.54 15.92
CA LYS A 25 -1.28 -4.59 15.37
C LYS A 25 -1.74 -3.50 14.39
N PHE A 26 -1.35 -2.25 14.60
CA PHE A 26 -1.86 -1.07 13.91
C PHE A 26 -0.71 -0.23 13.36
N GLY A 27 -0.78 0.04 12.06
CA GLY A 27 0.16 0.92 11.37
C GLY A 27 -0.53 1.86 10.41
N ILE A 28 0.23 2.86 9.94
CA ILE A 28 -0.24 3.88 9.00
C ILE A 28 0.67 3.94 7.79
N TYR A 29 0.10 4.10 6.62
CA TYR A 29 0.87 4.45 5.43
C TYR A 29 0.22 5.56 4.63
N THR A 30 0.98 6.15 3.71
CA THR A 30 0.52 7.32 2.96
C THR A 30 0.67 7.14 1.47
N HIS A 31 -0.46 7.14 0.75
CA HIS A 31 -0.48 7.31 -0.70
C HIS A 31 -0.33 8.79 -1.05
N TRP A 32 0.93 9.22 -1.18
CA TRP A 32 1.29 10.59 -1.51
C TRP A 32 2.37 10.64 -2.58
N GLY A 33 2.09 11.32 -3.67
CA GLY A 33 2.96 11.44 -4.83
C GLY A 33 2.40 12.41 -5.85
N ILE A 34 2.90 12.38 -7.08
CA ILE A 34 2.46 13.30 -8.15
C ILE A 34 0.94 13.17 -8.41
N TYR A 35 0.40 11.96 -8.28
CA TYR A 35 -1.04 11.68 -8.39
C TYR A 35 -1.90 12.41 -7.34
N SER A 36 -1.31 13.02 -6.31
CA SER A 36 -2.02 13.89 -5.38
C SER A 36 -2.26 15.31 -5.92
N VAL A 37 -1.56 15.74 -6.99
CA VAL A 37 -1.71 17.08 -7.58
C VAL A 37 -3.10 17.33 -8.18
N PRO A 38 -3.70 16.39 -8.95
CA PRO A 38 -5.01 16.63 -9.57
C PRO A 38 -6.18 16.60 -8.57
N GLU A 39 -5.98 16.04 -7.37
CA GLU A 39 -7.00 15.88 -6.31
C GLU A 39 -8.31 15.22 -6.79
N ARG A 40 -8.25 14.35 -7.80
CA ARG A 40 -9.45 13.86 -8.51
C ARG A 40 -9.67 12.37 -8.34
N GLY A 41 -10.84 11.99 -7.83
CA GLY A 41 -11.28 10.60 -7.67
C GLY A 41 -11.77 9.93 -8.96
N PRO A 42 -12.32 8.70 -8.88
CA PRO A 42 -12.74 8.02 -7.65
C PRO A 42 -11.58 7.48 -6.80
N ASN A 43 -10.49 7.04 -7.41
CA ASN A 43 -9.21 6.77 -6.72
C ASN A 43 -8.12 7.59 -7.42
N GLY A 44 -7.58 8.60 -6.73
CA GLY A 44 -6.64 9.55 -7.34
C GLY A 44 -5.30 8.92 -7.71
N THR A 45 -4.88 7.85 -7.05
CA THR A 45 -3.64 7.12 -7.36
C THR A 45 -3.62 6.50 -8.76
N TRP A 46 -4.81 6.30 -9.36
CA TRP A 46 -4.99 5.80 -10.72
C TRP A 46 -5.21 6.91 -11.76
N TYR A 47 -5.20 8.18 -11.35
CA TYR A 47 -5.26 9.32 -12.28
C TYR A 47 -4.23 9.21 -13.42
N PRO A 48 -2.93 8.91 -13.18
CA PRO A 48 -1.95 8.72 -14.25
C PRO A 48 -2.33 7.64 -15.28
N HIS A 49 -3.09 6.61 -14.90
CA HIS A 49 -3.56 5.58 -15.83
C HIS A 49 -4.81 6.04 -16.58
N ASN A 50 -5.78 6.61 -15.86
CA ASN A 50 -7.09 6.92 -16.41
C ASN A 50 -7.10 8.17 -17.28
N MET A 51 -6.22 9.15 -17.03
CA MET A 51 -6.18 10.39 -17.82
C MET A 51 -5.90 10.15 -19.31
N TYR A 52 -5.21 9.06 -19.65
CA TYR A 52 -4.91 8.66 -21.04
C TYR A 52 -5.94 7.70 -21.65
N ARG A 53 -7.02 7.35 -20.94
CA ARG A 53 -7.98 6.32 -21.37
C ARG A 53 -9.42 6.83 -21.35
N PRO A 54 -9.80 7.75 -22.26
CA PRO A 54 -11.17 8.22 -22.36
C PRO A 54 -12.12 7.04 -22.63
N GLY A 55 -13.25 6.98 -21.91
CA GLY A 55 -14.28 5.96 -22.12
C GLY A 55 -13.99 4.57 -21.54
N ASN A 56 -12.94 4.39 -20.72
CA ASN A 56 -12.62 3.08 -20.11
C ASN A 56 -13.56 2.61 -18.98
N GLY A 57 -14.60 3.40 -18.67
CA GLY A 57 -15.58 3.08 -17.62
C GLY A 57 -15.06 3.20 -16.18
N LYS A 58 -13.88 3.81 -15.95
CA LYS A 58 -13.23 3.96 -14.64
C LYS A 58 -13.41 5.34 -13.99
N GLY A 59 -14.51 6.03 -14.32
CA GLY A 59 -14.81 7.38 -13.82
C GLY A 59 -14.58 8.43 -14.90
N ASP A 60 -14.40 9.69 -14.48
CA ASP A 60 -14.34 10.84 -15.39
C ASP A 60 -12.98 11.57 -15.40
N GLN A 61 -11.92 10.93 -14.88
CA GLN A 61 -10.58 11.52 -14.77
C GLN A 61 -10.02 12.02 -16.11
N ALA A 62 -10.25 11.30 -17.22
CA ALA A 62 -9.85 11.76 -18.56
C ALA A 62 -10.59 13.04 -19.01
N ALA A 63 -11.91 13.08 -18.82
CA ALA A 63 -12.73 14.25 -19.18
C ALA A 63 -12.41 15.46 -18.29
N TYR A 64 -12.16 15.22 -17.00
CA TYR A 64 -11.66 16.23 -16.08
C TYR A 64 -10.29 16.76 -16.52
N HIS A 65 -9.37 15.86 -16.90
CA HIS A 65 -8.04 16.25 -17.38
C HIS A 65 -8.12 17.18 -18.58
N GLU A 66 -8.88 16.78 -19.61
CA GLU A 66 -9.08 17.56 -20.82
C GLU A 66 -9.67 18.95 -20.54
N LYS A 67 -10.66 19.02 -19.64
CA LYS A 67 -11.31 20.27 -19.25
C LYS A 67 -10.39 21.20 -18.44
N THR A 68 -9.55 20.65 -17.58
CA THR A 68 -8.80 21.43 -16.58
C THR A 68 -7.38 21.76 -17.03
N PHE A 69 -6.69 20.83 -17.69
CA PHE A 69 -5.28 20.96 -18.08
C PHE A 69 -5.08 20.98 -19.61
N GLY A 70 -6.09 20.54 -20.36
CA GLY A 70 -6.02 20.39 -21.81
C GLY A 70 -5.81 18.94 -22.24
N PRO A 71 -5.67 18.68 -23.56
CA PRO A 71 -5.55 17.31 -24.06
C PRO A 71 -4.26 16.65 -23.56
N ALA A 72 -4.33 15.36 -23.25
CA ALA A 72 -3.20 14.58 -22.72
C ALA A 72 -1.98 14.53 -23.66
N SER A 73 -2.17 14.83 -24.95
CA SER A 73 -1.11 14.97 -25.95
C SER A 73 -0.29 16.26 -25.80
N GLN A 74 -0.81 17.27 -25.09
CA GLN A 74 -0.13 18.54 -24.83
C GLN A 74 0.29 18.68 -23.37
N PHE A 75 -0.57 18.24 -22.44
CA PHE A 75 -0.29 18.20 -21.02
C PHE A 75 -0.41 16.75 -20.55
N GLY A 76 0.71 16.07 -20.36
CA GLY A 76 0.72 14.70 -19.88
C GLY A 76 1.14 14.61 -18.41
N TYR A 77 1.15 13.39 -17.87
CA TYR A 77 1.38 13.15 -16.45
C TYR A 77 2.71 13.71 -15.93
N LYS A 78 3.78 13.66 -16.73
CA LYS A 78 5.08 14.26 -16.41
C LYS A 78 4.98 15.76 -16.08
N ASP A 79 3.98 16.46 -16.63
CA ASP A 79 3.83 17.91 -16.48
C ASP A 79 3.24 18.29 -15.12
N PHE A 80 2.74 17.32 -14.34
CA PHE A 80 2.41 17.51 -12.93
C PHE A 80 3.63 17.48 -12.00
N ILE A 81 4.78 16.96 -12.45
CA ILE A 81 5.99 16.84 -11.60
C ILE A 81 6.43 18.20 -11.03
N PRO A 82 6.51 19.29 -11.82
CA PRO A 82 6.86 20.61 -11.26
C PRO A 82 5.80 21.19 -10.31
N MET A 83 4.56 20.68 -10.37
CA MET A 83 3.45 21.12 -9.51
C MET A 83 3.42 20.38 -8.17
N PHE A 84 4.11 19.25 -8.06
CA PHE A 84 4.28 18.52 -6.81
C PHE A 84 5.45 19.12 -6.01
N THR A 85 5.20 20.22 -5.30
CA THR A 85 6.26 21.01 -4.63
C THR A 85 6.50 20.64 -3.17
N ALA A 86 5.54 20.00 -2.49
CA ALA A 86 5.65 19.61 -1.07
C ALA A 86 6.02 20.77 -0.12
N GLU A 87 5.56 21.99 -0.42
CA GLU A 87 5.96 23.23 0.28
C GLU A 87 5.66 23.24 1.79
N LYS A 88 4.68 22.47 2.24
CA LYS A 88 4.27 22.34 3.65
C LYS A 88 4.50 20.94 4.20
N PHE A 89 5.29 20.13 3.50
CA PHE A 89 5.63 18.80 3.97
C PHE A 89 6.58 18.87 5.17
N ASP A 90 6.08 18.41 6.31
CA ASP A 90 6.82 18.27 7.56
C ASP A 90 6.77 16.79 8.03
N PRO A 91 7.87 16.05 7.91
CA PRO A 91 7.92 14.64 8.33
C PRO A 91 7.75 14.47 9.84
N ASP A 92 8.18 15.45 10.64
CA ASP A 92 8.05 15.40 12.10
C ASP A 92 6.60 15.64 12.53
N GLU A 93 5.88 16.57 11.89
CA GLU A 93 4.44 16.76 12.12
C GLU A 93 3.67 15.45 11.84
N TRP A 94 3.97 14.79 10.72
CA TRP A 94 3.36 13.51 10.37
C TRP A 94 3.69 12.43 11.41
N ALA A 95 4.95 12.35 11.83
CA ALA A 95 5.40 11.37 12.83
C ALA A 95 4.70 11.57 14.17
N GLN A 96 4.56 12.81 14.64
CA GLN A 96 3.85 13.11 15.89
C GLN A 96 2.37 12.76 15.78
N LEU A 97 1.71 13.11 14.68
CA LEU A 97 0.31 12.77 14.46
C LEU A 97 0.09 11.25 14.43
N PHE A 98 0.94 10.51 13.72
CA PHE A 98 0.81 9.05 13.60
C PHE A 98 1.09 8.35 14.92
N LYS A 99 2.11 8.80 15.66
CA LYS A 99 2.35 8.33 17.03
C LYS A 99 1.16 8.62 17.95
N ALA A 100 0.59 9.82 17.90
CA ALA A 100 -0.55 10.21 18.72
C ALA A 100 -1.81 9.37 18.40
N SER A 101 -1.96 8.92 17.16
CA SER A 101 -3.04 8.00 16.76
C SER A 101 -2.90 6.59 17.35
N GLY A 102 -1.75 6.25 17.93
CA GLY A 102 -1.43 4.91 18.45
C GLY A 102 -0.78 3.97 17.45
N ALA A 103 -0.47 4.42 16.22
CA ALA A 103 0.25 3.61 15.25
C ALA A 103 1.64 3.21 15.79
N ARG A 104 2.02 1.96 15.52
CA ARG A 104 3.30 1.37 15.96
C ARG A 104 4.31 1.23 14.84
N PHE A 105 3.84 1.21 13.60
CA PHE A 105 4.66 1.23 12.41
C PHE A 105 4.07 2.18 11.39
N ALA A 106 4.91 2.87 10.62
CA ALA A 106 4.45 3.79 9.60
C ALA A 106 5.42 3.92 8.41
N GLY A 107 4.90 4.37 7.26
CA GLY A 107 5.74 4.56 6.08
C GLY A 107 5.03 5.16 4.87
N PRO A 108 5.80 5.63 3.88
CA PRO A 108 5.23 6.08 2.62
C PRO A 108 4.94 4.92 1.67
N VAL A 109 4.05 5.18 0.71
CA VAL A 109 4.21 4.58 -0.62
C VAL A 109 5.49 5.16 -1.22
N ALA A 110 6.54 4.34 -1.27
CA ALA A 110 7.85 4.75 -1.76
C ALA A 110 7.87 4.83 -3.29
N GLU A 111 7.10 3.99 -3.97
CA GLU A 111 6.80 4.12 -5.39
C GLU A 111 5.46 3.44 -5.69
N HIS A 112 4.56 4.15 -6.35
CA HIS A 112 3.28 3.63 -6.81
C HIS A 112 3.41 3.05 -8.23
N HIS A 113 2.29 2.76 -8.91
CA HIS A 113 2.30 2.29 -10.30
C HIS A 113 2.79 3.32 -11.32
N ASP A 114 2.93 4.59 -10.92
CA ASP A 114 3.23 5.74 -11.77
C ASP A 114 4.72 5.88 -12.16
N GLY A 115 5.57 5.01 -11.63
CA GLY A 115 7.00 4.95 -11.97
C GLY A 115 7.87 6.04 -11.32
N PHE A 116 7.30 6.85 -10.41
CA PHE A 116 8.01 7.92 -9.72
C PHE A 116 8.48 7.49 -8.33
N SER A 117 9.80 7.47 -8.12
CA SER A 117 10.40 7.06 -6.85
C SER A 117 10.39 8.21 -5.85
N MET A 118 9.85 8.01 -4.64
CA MET A 118 9.77 9.02 -3.58
C MET A 118 11.03 9.12 -2.70
N TRP A 119 12.14 8.50 -3.12
CA TRP A 119 13.44 8.55 -2.44
C TRP A 119 14.55 9.09 -3.35
N ASN A 120 15.75 9.30 -2.79
CA ASN A 120 16.95 9.64 -3.56
C ASN A 120 17.50 8.45 -4.37
N SER A 121 16.76 8.04 -5.41
CA SER A 121 17.12 6.90 -6.24
C SER A 121 18.30 7.21 -7.18
N LYS A 122 19.21 6.23 -7.32
CA LYS A 122 20.30 6.23 -8.31
C LYS A 122 19.90 5.45 -9.56
N VAL A 123 19.08 4.41 -9.42
CA VAL A 123 18.61 3.58 -10.55
C VAL A 123 17.42 4.19 -11.30
N ASN A 124 16.63 5.05 -10.64
CA ASN A 124 15.55 5.80 -11.28
C ASN A 124 15.81 7.31 -11.23
N LYS A 125 15.99 7.96 -12.37
CA LYS A 125 16.16 9.42 -12.45
C LYS A 125 14.86 10.20 -12.16
N TRP A 126 13.71 9.56 -12.28
CA TRP A 126 12.38 10.13 -12.02
C TRP A 126 12.05 9.95 -10.55
N ASN A 127 12.57 10.86 -9.74
CA ASN A 127 12.44 10.76 -8.30
C ASN A 127 12.31 12.12 -7.60
N SER A 128 11.79 12.09 -6.37
CA SER A 128 11.50 13.28 -5.56
C SER A 128 12.74 14.08 -5.15
N MET A 129 13.92 13.47 -5.11
CA MET A 129 15.17 14.19 -4.84
C MET A 129 15.62 15.01 -6.06
N ARG A 130 15.40 14.49 -7.27
CA ARG A 130 15.81 15.12 -8.53
C ARG A 130 14.75 16.02 -9.12
N MET A 131 13.48 15.85 -8.78
CA MET A 131 12.34 16.52 -9.41
C MET A 131 11.28 16.91 -8.38
N GLY A 132 10.33 17.77 -8.75
CA GLY A 132 9.25 18.23 -7.86
C GLY A 132 9.80 18.76 -6.53
N PRO A 133 9.61 18.07 -5.38
CA PRO A 133 10.01 18.55 -4.05
C PRO A 133 11.51 18.81 -3.86
N LYS A 134 12.39 18.16 -4.65
CA LYS A 134 13.85 18.14 -4.44
C LYS A 134 14.26 17.66 -3.05
N ARG A 135 13.55 16.64 -2.55
CA ARG A 135 13.68 16.09 -1.20
C ARG A 135 13.73 14.57 -1.23
N ASP A 136 14.52 13.98 -0.34
CA ASP A 136 14.48 12.54 -0.08
C ASP A 136 13.31 12.23 0.86
N VAL A 137 12.08 12.24 0.32
CA VAL A 137 10.84 12.11 1.11
C VAL A 137 10.84 10.81 1.92
N THR A 138 11.16 9.67 1.30
CA THR A 138 11.24 8.38 2.01
C THR A 138 12.26 8.41 3.14
N GLY A 139 13.46 8.95 2.91
CA GLY A 139 14.49 9.06 3.94
C GLY A 139 14.14 10.04 5.06
N GLU A 140 13.46 11.13 4.75
CA GLU A 140 12.99 12.09 5.76
C GLU A 140 11.91 11.49 6.67
N LEU A 141 10.96 10.76 6.10
CA LEU A 141 9.93 10.03 6.86
C LEU A 141 10.52 8.90 7.69
N GLU A 142 11.49 8.16 7.14
CA GLU A 142 12.19 7.10 7.88
C GLU A 142 12.79 7.64 9.18
N ARG A 143 13.56 8.72 9.10
CA ARG A 143 14.19 9.35 10.26
C ARG A 143 13.15 9.83 11.27
N ALA A 144 12.11 10.52 10.81
CA ALA A 144 11.07 11.06 11.69
C ALA A 144 10.27 9.96 12.40
N TYR A 145 9.89 8.89 11.69
CA TYR A 145 9.15 7.77 12.27
C TYR A 145 9.99 6.98 13.27
N ARG A 146 11.27 6.73 12.97
CA ARG A 146 12.17 6.10 13.95
C ARG A 146 12.41 6.98 15.17
N ALA A 147 12.60 8.29 14.99
CA ALA A 147 12.75 9.24 16.10
C ALA A 147 11.48 9.29 16.99
N ALA A 148 10.31 9.10 16.40
CA ALA A 148 9.05 8.98 17.13
C ALA A 148 8.90 7.62 17.86
N GLY A 149 9.78 6.65 17.61
CA GLY A 149 9.75 5.30 18.19
C GLY A 149 8.83 4.32 17.46
N MET A 150 8.44 4.64 16.22
CA MET A 150 7.70 3.73 15.35
C MET A 150 8.66 2.91 14.49
N ARG A 151 8.21 1.75 14.06
CA ARG A 151 8.89 0.98 13.01
C ARG A 151 8.65 1.61 11.65
N PHE A 152 9.60 1.45 10.75
CA PHE A 152 9.54 2.03 9.42
C PHE A 152 9.11 0.98 8.40
N MET A 153 8.18 1.32 7.53
CA MET A 153 7.78 0.47 6.41
C MET A 153 7.86 1.23 5.08
N VAL A 154 7.90 0.50 3.97
CA VAL A 154 7.73 1.08 2.63
C VAL A 154 6.72 0.28 1.83
N ALA A 155 5.80 0.97 1.15
CA ALA A 155 4.86 0.34 0.23
C ALA A 155 5.34 0.50 -1.22
N LEU A 156 5.24 -0.57 -1.99
CA LEU A 156 5.74 -0.69 -3.36
C LEU A 156 4.69 -1.27 -4.28
N HIS A 157 4.36 -0.51 -5.33
CA HIS A 157 3.35 -0.90 -6.32
C HIS A 157 3.94 -0.97 -7.74
N HIS A 158 5.27 -0.88 -7.84
CA HIS A 158 6.00 -0.71 -9.11
C HIS A 158 6.07 -1.98 -9.97
N ALA A 159 5.47 -3.10 -9.54
CA ALA A 159 5.29 -4.28 -10.39
C ALA A 159 4.24 -4.02 -11.48
N GLU A 160 3.09 -3.43 -11.12
CA GLU A 160 2.02 -3.09 -12.07
C GLU A 160 2.44 -2.02 -13.08
N HIS A 161 3.51 -1.26 -12.79
CA HIS A 161 4.01 -0.22 -13.68
C HIS A 161 4.19 -0.71 -15.14
N TRP A 162 4.55 -1.99 -15.33
CA TRP A 162 4.62 -2.62 -16.66
C TRP A 162 3.30 -2.49 -17.45
N TRP A 163 2.15 -2.76 -16.83
CA TRP A 163 0.84 -2.74 -17.50
C TRP A 163 0.10 -1.39 -17.33
N PHE A 164 0.68 -0.44 -16.61
CA PHE A 164 -0.04 0.73 -16.13
C PHE A 164 -0.30 1.78 -17.21
N TYR A 165 0.68 2.09 -18.06
CA TYR A 165 0.55 3.14 -19.08
C TYR A 165 0.13 2.59 -20.45
N PRO A 166 -0.69 3.33 -21.23
CA PRO A 166 -1.16 2.85 -22.52
C PRO A 166 -0.14 3.16 -23.62
N HIS A 167 0.94 2.38 -23.70
CA HIS A 167 2.05 2.62 -24.64
C HIS A 167 1.65 2.63 -26.12
N TRP A 168 0.49 2.09 -26.48
CA TRP A 168 -0.08 2.11 -27.83
C TRP A 168 -0.65 3.48 -28.24
N ARG A 169 -0.69 4.46 -27.34
CA ARG A 169 -1.09 5.85 -27.64
C ARG A 169 0.10 6.64 -28.18
N ASP A 170 0.27 6.65 -29.50
CA ASP A 170 1.35 7.35 -30.22
C ASP A 170 1.22 8.88 -30.24
N ASP A 171 0.06 9.41 -29.84
CA ASP A 171 -0.24 10.83 -29.77
C ASP A 171 0.13 11.49 -28.43
N CYS A 172 0.54 10.71 -27.43
CA CYS A 172 0.79 11.16 -26.06
C CYS A 172 2.22 10.86 -25.59
N ASP A 173 2.64 11.48 -24.49
CA ASP A 173 4.00 11.31 -23.92
C ASP A 173 4.31 9.91 -23.38
N VAL A 174 3.29 9.09 -23.10
CA VAL A 174 3.42 7.69 -22.65
C VAL A 174 4.11 6.77 -23.66
N SER A 175 4.14 7.18 -24.93
CA SER A 175 4.83 6.46 -26.01
C SER A 175 6.13 7.13 -26.47
N ASP A 176 6.51 8.26 -25.86
CA ASP A 176 7.71 9.01 -26.23
C ASP A 176 8.96 8.44 -25.53
N PRO A 177 9.95 7.92 -26.27
CA PRO A 177 11.15 7.31 -25.69
C PRO A 177 11.96 8.23 -24.76
N ARG A 178 11.82 9.55 -24.88
CA ARG A 178 12.49 10.52 -23.99
C ARG A 178 12.01 10.38 -22.55
N TYR A 179 10.78 9.92 -22.35
CA TYR A 179 10.10 9.79 -21.06
C TYR A 179 9.95 8.33 -20.60
N ALA A 180 10.52 7.36 -21.32
CA ALA A 180 10.44 5.93 -20.98
C ALA A 180 10.93 5.58 -19.56
N GLY A 181 11.77 6.42 -18.95
CA GLY A 181 12.17 6.22 -17.55
C GLY A 181 11.03 6.46 -16.53
N LEU A 182 10.01 7.26 -16.88
CA LEU A 182 8.81 7.49 -16.06
C LEU A 182 7.70 6.53 -16.45
N TYR A 183 7.48 6.34 -17.75
CA TYR A 183 6.34 5.59 -18.26
C TYR A 183 6.58 4.10 -18.40
N GLY A 184 7.85 3.66 -18.43
CA GLY A 184 8.22 2.30 -18.78
C GLY A 184 8.66 2.16 -20.24
N GLU A 185 9.21 1.01 -20.57
CA GLU A 185 9.60 0.70 -21.94
C GLU A 185 8.39 0.36 -22.82
N LEU A 186 8.47 0.70 -24.10
CA LEU A 186 7.41 0.41 -25.05
C LEU A 186 7.34 -1.10 -25.31
N HIS A 187 6.14 -1.65 -25.24
CA HIS A 187 5.83 -3.05 -25.50
C HIS A 187 4.37 -3.18 -25.98
N ASN A 188 3.94 -4.36 -26.42
CA ASN A 188 2.59 -4.63 -26.96
C ASN A 188 2.17 -3.84 -28.24
N LEU A 189 3.06 -3.06 -28.87
CA LEU A 189 2.68 -2.14 -29.96
C LEU A 189 2.03 -2.87 -31.15
N GLU A 190 2.64 -3.96 -31.63
CA GLU A 190 2.11 -4.77 -32.72
C GLU A 190 0.78 -5.40 -32.34
N GLY A 191 0.66 -5.93 -31.12
CA GLY A 191 -0.57 -6.58 -30.66
C GLY A 191 -1.78 -5.65 -30.62
N PHE A 192 -1.59 -4.39 -30.23
CA PHE A 192 -2.65 -3.37 -30.31
C PHE A 192 -2.92 -2.92 -31.75
N ALA A 193 -1.90 -2.77 -32.59
CA ALA A 193 -2.07 -2.39 -34.00
C ALA A 193 -2.82 -3.46 -34.81
N GLU A 194 -2.58 -4.73 -34.52
CA GLU A 194 -3.22 -5.89 -35.17
C GLU A 194 -4.57 -6.27 -34.53
N GLY A 195 -4.92 -5.68 -33.38
CA GLY A 195 -6.14 -5.99 -32.63
C GLY A 195 -6.12 -7.35 -31.94
N THR A 196 -4.96 -7.99 -31.82
CA THR A 196 -4.77 -9.24 -31.05
C THR A 196 -4.81 -8.97 -29.55
N ILE A 197 -4.47 -7.75 -29.12
CA ILE A 197 -4.73 -7.22 -27.77
C ILE A 197 -5.84 -6.18 -27.88
N GLN A 198 -7.02 -6.52 -27.35
CA GLN A 198 -8.22 -5.69 -27.48
C GLN A 198 -8.38 -4.67 -26.36
N ASN A 199 -7.80 -4.95 -25.19
CA ASN A 199 -7.85 -4.06 -24.05
C ASN A 199 -6.56 -4.19 -23.22
N GLY A 200 -6.07 -3.08 -22.67
CA GLY A 200 -4.87 -3.09 -21.82
C GLY A 200 -5.10 -3.56 -20.39
N ASN A 201 -6.26 -4.15 -20.08
CA ASN A 201 -6.55 -4.70 -18.76
C ASN A 201 -6.36 -6.22 -18.71
N ASP A 202 -6.25 -6.88 -19.87
CA ASP A 202 -5.91 -8.30 -19.93
C ASP A 202 -4.39 -8.45 -19.85
N TRP A 203 -3.89 -8.65 -18.63
CA TRP A 203 -2.46 -8.83 -18.40
C TRP A 203 -1.89 -10.10 -19.03
N LEU A 204 -2.72 -11.13 -19.27
CA LEU A 204 -2.26 -12.39 -19.85
C LEU A 204 -2.13 -12.30 -21.38
N ALA A 205 -2.87 -11.40 -22.02
CA ALA A 205 -2.75 -11.09 -23.44
C ALA A 205 -1.52 -10.21 -23.76
N GLN A 206 -0.94 -9.55 -22.75
CA GLN A 206 0.18 -8.63 -22.91
C GLN A 206 1.54 -9.33 -22.74
N ASP A 207 2.58 -8.74 -23.34
CA ASP A 207 3.98 -9.12 -23.20
C ASP A 207 4.36 -9.24 -21.73
N ARG A 208 5.21 -10.23 -21.43
CA ARG A 208 5.76 -10.41 -20.09
C ARG A 208 6.85 -9.38 -19.80
N PRO A 209 7.02 -8.96 -18.54
CA PRO A 209 8.08 -8.04 -18.16
C PRO A 209 9.45 -8.49 -18.66
N SER A 210 10.15 -7.58 -19.32
CA SER A 210 11.48 -7.86 -19.84
C SER A 210 12.48 -8.07 -18.71
N LYS A 211 13.64 -8.61 -19.05
CA LYS A 211 14.76 -8.70 -18.11
C LYS A 211 15.18 -7.31 -17.59
N ALA A 212 15.17 -6.28 -18.43
CA ALA A 212 15.58 -4.93 -18.03
C ALA A 212 14.60 -4.35 -16.99
N PHE A 213 13.29 -4.54 -17.18
CA PHE A 213 12.30 -4.16 -16.19
C PHE A 213 12.48 -4.93 -14.88
N LEU A 214 12.66 -6.25 -14.93
CA LEU A 214 12.84 -7.08 -13.74
C LEU A 214 14.12 -6.75 -12.95
N ASP A 215 15.21 -6.46 -13.65
CA ASP A 215 16.46 -6.00 -13.03
C ASP A 215 16.26 -4.65 -12.34
N ASN A 216 15.55 -3.70 -12.97
CA ASN A 216 15.24 -2.40 -12.37
C ASN A 216 14.25 -2.53 -11.19
N TRP A 217 13.21 -3.36 -11.32
CA TRP A 217 12.27 -3.68 -10.25
C TRP A 217 13.01 -4.17 -9.01
N ARG A 218 13.99 -5.05 -9.19
CA ARG A 218 14.83 -5.56 -8.10
C ARG A 218 15.78 -4.51 -7.56
N ALA A 219 16.45 -3.75 -8.43
CA ALA A 219 17.42 -2.75 -8.00
C ALA A 219 16.78 -1.61 -7.17
N LYS A 220 15.54 -1.22 -7.47
CA LYS A 220 14.75 -0.29 -6.64
C LYS A 220 14.52 -0.82 -5.22
N ILE A 221 14.22 -2.11 -5.09
CA ILE A 221 14.04 -2.75 -3.79
C ILE A 221 15.37 -2.79 -3.04
N ASP A 222 16.47 -3.12 -3.73
CA ASP A 222 17.80 -3.16 -3.13
C ASP A 222 18.24 -1.77 -2.60
N GLU A 223 17.97 -0.69 -3.33
CA GLU A 223 18.21 0.68 -2.84
C GLU A 223 17.45 0.99 -1.55
N LEU A 224 16.20 0.52 -1.44
CA LEU A 224 15.39 0.75 -0.23
C LEU A 224 15.89 -0.07 0.96
N ILE A 225 16.26 -1.33 0.72
CA ILE A 225 16.86 -2.22 1.73
C ILE A 225 18.15 -1.61 2.26
N ASP A 226 19.07 -1.23 1.38
CA ASP A 226 20.40 -0.74 1.76
C ASP A 226 20.34 0.68 2.35
N GLY A 227 19.45 1.54 1.83
CA GLY A 227 19.35 2.94 2.22
C GLY A 227 18.57 3.21 3.51
N TYR A 228 17.48 2.45 3.73
CA TYR A 228 16.49 2.80 4.76
C TYR A 228 16.14 1.65 5.71
N GLN A 229 16.61 0.44 5.42
CA GLN A 229 16.40 -0.77 6.22
C GLN A 229 14.96 -0.91 6.73
N PRO A 230 13.94 -0.98 5.85
CA PRO A 230 12.55 -1.11 6.30
C PRO A 230 12.39 -2.29 7.26
N ASP A 231 11.47 -2.15 8.22
CA ASP A 231 11.01 -3.24 9.07
C ASP A 231 9.91 -4.05 8.36
N LEU A 232 9.15 -3.42 7.46
CA LEU A 232 8.15 -4.06 6.61
C LEU A 232 8.24 -3.52 5.18
N ILE A 233 8.29 -4.42 4.19
CA ILE A 233 8.08 -4.08 2.78
C ILE A 233 6.69 -4.57 2.39
N TRP A 234 5.81 -3.63 2.08
CA TRP A 234 4.46 -3.92 1.62
C TRP A 234 4.43 -3.90 0.09
N PHE A 235 3.84 -4.93 -0.52
CA PHE A 235 3.65 -4.96 -1.97
C PHE A 235 2.19 -4.99 -2.37
N ASP A 236 1.91 -4.23 -3.43
CA ASP A 236 0.65 -4.31 -4.16
C ASP A 236 0.61 -5.53 -5.10
N PHE A 237 -0.48 -5.64 -5.87
CA PHE A 237 -0.63 -6.64 -6.91
C PHE A 237 0.38 -6.49 -8.08
N GLY A 238 0.35 -7.46 -8.98
CA GLY A 238 1.16 -7.50 -10.22
C GLY A 238 2.41 -8.37 -10.10
N ILE A 239 2.85 -8.64 -8.88
CA ILE A 239 4.00 -9.50 -8.59
C ILE A 239 3.78 -10.93 -9.07
N ARG A 240 2.53 -11.42 -9.09
CA ARG A 240 2.19 -12.74 -9.64
C ARG A 240 2.77 -12.99 -11.03
N LEU A 241 2.82 -11.96 -11.87
CA LEU A 241 3.24 -12.08 -13.26
C LEU A 241 4.75 -11.86 -13.46
N LEU A 242 5.50 -11.56 -12.40
CA LEU A 242 6.96 -11.49 -12.43
C LEU A 242 7.59 -12.88 -12.39
N GLN A 243 8.81 -13.00 -12.92
CA GLN A 243 9.56 -14.25 -12.91
C GLN A 243 9.89 -14.71 -11.47
N GLU A 244 9.63 -15.98 -11.19
CA GLU A 244 9.76 -16.61 -9.86
C GLU A 244 11.12 -16.41 -9.19
N ASN A 245 12.20 -16.43 -9.96
CA ASN A 245 13.57 -16.29 -9.43
C ASN A 245 13.81 -14.90 -8.83
N TYR A 246 13.24 -13.82 -9.36
CA TYR A 246 13.37 -12.48 -8.78
C TYR A 246 12.65 -12.39 -7.43
N LYS A 247 11.44 -12.95 -7.36
CA LYS A 247 10.63 -13.05 -6.13
C LYS A 247 11.35 -13.79 -5.01
N LYS A 248 11.82 -15.01 -5.31
CA LYS A 248 12.53 -15.85 -4.33
C LYS A 248 13.85 -15.24 -3.85
N ARG A 249 14.64 -14.68 -4.78
CA ARG A 249 15.90 -14.00 -4.40
C ARG A 249 15.63 -12.81 -3.51
N PHE A 250 14.62 -11.99 -3.83
CA PHE A 250 14.27 -10.84 -3.01
C PHE A 250 13.96 -11.25 -1.57
N LEU A 251 13.06 -12.23 -1.39
CA LEU A 251 12.70 -12.70 -0.05
C LEU A 251 13.92 -13.28 0.69
N ALA A 252 14.73 -14.10 0.01
CA ALA A 252 15.92 -14.68 0.63
C ALA A 252 16.92 -13.61 1.08
N ASP A 253 17.19 -12.62 0.23
CA ASP A 253 18.15 -11.56 0.53
C ASP A 253 17.63 -10.67 1.67
N TYR A 254 16.36 -10.28 1.64
CA TYR A 254 15.76 -9.42 2.66
C TYR A 254 15.60 -10.14 4.00
N TYR A 255 15.15 -11.39 4.04
CA TYR A 255 15.07 -12.15 5.30
C TYR A 255 16.46 -12.43 5.89
N ASN A 256 17.49 -12.61 5.06
CA ASN A 256 18.85 -12.73 5.57
C ASN A 256 19.39 -11.43 6.20
N LYS A 257 18.80 -10.26 5.90
CA LYS A 257 19.14 -9.00 6.58
C LYS A 257 18.80 -9.00 8.06
N GLU A 258 17.89 -9.86 8.52
CA GLU A 258 17.56 -9.94 9.95
C GLU A 258 18.78 -10.21 10.83
N THR A 259 19.69 -11.06 10.35
CA THR A 259 20.92 -11.39 11.08
C THR A 259 21.92 -10.23 11.06
N GLU A 260 22.02 -9.52 9.93
CA GLU A 260 22.90 -8.36 9.76
C GLU A 260 22.43 -7.18 10.63
N TRP A 261 21.13 -6.94 10.67
CA TRP A 261 20.52 -5.80 11.35
C TRP A 261 20.14 -6.08 12.80
N GLY A 262 20.16 -7.35 13.23
CA GLY A 262 19.73 -7.75 14.57
C GLY A 262 18.25 -7.45 14.84
N LYS A 263 17.40 -7.48 13.81
CA LYS A 263 15.97 -7.18 13.89
C LYS A 263 15.16 -8.08 12.97
N GLN A 264 13.89 -8.28 13.29
CA GLN A 264 12.97 -9.05 12.44
C GLN A 264 12.30 -8.17 11.39
N VAL A 265 12.13 -8.68 10.18
CA VAL A 265 11.51 -7.97 9.05
C VAL A 265 10.24 -8.69 8.58
N ALA A 266 9.34 -7.97 7.93
CA ALA A 266 8.13 -8.52 7.34
C ALA A 266 8.01 -8.17 5.85
N VAL A 267 7.33 -9.03 5.10
CA VAL A 267 6.87 -8.74 3.73
C VAL A 267 5.39 -9.05 3.64
N THR A 268 4.63 -8.17 2.98
CA THR A 268 3.21 -8.42 2.67
C THR A 268 2.98 -8.44 1.17
N TYR A 269 1.88 -9.08 0.74
CA TYR A 269 1.52 -9.20 -0.67
C TYR A 269 0.01 -9.43 -0.86
N LYS A 270 -0.51 -9.14 -2.06
CA LYS A 270 -1.91 -9.39 -2.42
C LYS A 270 -2.10 -10.78 -3.04
N GLY A 271 -3.27 -11.38 -2.82
CA GLY A 271 -3.74 -12.56 -3.56
C GLY A 271 -2.81 -13.78 -3.48
N HIS A 272 -2.28 -14.21 -4.63
CA HIS A 272 -1.43 -15.40 -4.77
C HIS A 272 -0.05 -15.05 -5.34
N ASP A 273 0.43 -13.84 -5.10
CA ASP A 273 1.64 -13.31 -5.73
C ASP A 273 2.92 -13.98 -5.20
N PHE A 274 2.89 -14.39 -3.93
CA PHE A 274 3.87 -15.30 -3.31
C PHE A 274 3.26 -16.64 -2.92
N ALA A 275 4.14 -17.63 -2.75
CA ALA A 275 3.77 -18.93 -2.22
C ALA A 275 3.20 -18.78 -0.79
N PRO A 276 2.09 -19.46 -0.45
CA PRO A 276 1.50 -19.39 0.89
C PRO A 276 2.54 -19.68 1.99
N GLY A 277 2.54 -18.85 3.03
CA GLY A 277 3.47 -18.94 4.16
C GLY A 277 4.85 -18.33 3.92
N ALA A 278 5.18 -17.88 2.71
CA ALA A 278 6.47 -17.23 2.44
C ALA A 278 6.49 -15.72 2.81
N ALA A 279 5.31 -15.13 3.01
CA ALA A 279 5.07 -13.74 3.36
C ALA A 279 3.62 -13.62 3.92
N ILE A 280 3.23 -12.42 4.37
CA ILE A 280 1.91 -12.17 4.98
C ILE A 280 0.93 -11.71 3.90
N VAL A 281 -0.23 -12.37 3.81
CA VAL A 281 -1.26 -11.98 2.85
C VAL A 281 -1.95 -10.69 3.30
N ASP A 282 -2.17 -9.79 2.36
CA ASP A 282 -2.88 -8.54 2.53
C ASP A 282 -4.21 -8.55 1.75
N TYR A 283 -5.30 -8.21 2.44
CA TYR A 283 -6.65 -8.17 1.88
C TYR A 283 -7.12 -6.73 1.64
N GLU A 284 -7.07 -6.29 0.38
CA GLU A 284 -7.44 -4.92 0.00
C GLU A 284 -8.86 -4.54 0.36
N LEU A 285 -9.02 -3.51 1.21
CA LEU A 285 -10.33 -3.05 1.71
C LEU A 285 -11.19 -4.19 2.27
N GLY A 286 -10.56 -5.31 2.61
CA GLY A 286 -11.18 -6.60 2.84
C GLY A 286 -10.88 -7.09 4.24
N ARG A 287 -11.68 -8.03 4.72
CA ARG A 287 -11.52 -8.61 6.05
C ARG A 287 -11.90 -10.07 6.01
N MET A 288 -11.31 -10.86 6.90
CA MET A 288 -11.76 -12.22 7.12
C MET A 288 -13.08 -12.20 7.88
N ASP A 289 -14.04 -13.00 7.42
CA ASP A 289 -15.33 -13.21 8.09
C ASP A 289 -15.22 -14.13 9.31
N GLN A 290 -14.15 -14.91 9.40
CA GLN A 290 -13.88 -15.85 10.48
C GLN A 290 -12.49 -15.66 11.10
N LEU A 291 -12.30 -16.21 12.29
CA LEU A 291 -10.99 -16.38 12.89
C LEU A 291 -10.10 -17.24 11.98
N THR A 292 -8.86 -16.80 11.77
CA THR A 292 -7.88 -17.53 10.95
C THR A 292 -6.79 -18.17 11.82
N TYR A 293 -6.20 -19.26 11.32
CA TYR A 293 -5.04 -19.92 11.93
C TYR A 293 -3.69 -19.34 11.47
N TYR A 294 -3.73 -18.37 10.56
CA TYR A 294 -2.56 -17.70 9.99
C TYR A 294 -2.69 -16.20 10.21
N ASP A 295 -1.57 -15.49 10.20
CA ASP A 295 -1.56 -14.04 10.30
C ASP A 295 -1.88 -13.41 8.94
N TRP A 296 -2.65 -12.32 8.94
CA TRP A 296 -2.97 -11.54 7.75
C TRP A 296 -2.97 -10.05 8.09
N ILE A 297 -2.86 -9.21 7.07
CA ILE A 297 -3.04 -7.77 7.19
C ILE A 297 -4.16 -7.32 6.26
N THR A 298 -4.80 -6.21 6.57
CA THR A 298 -5.61 -5.48 5.60
C THR A 298 -5.25 -4.02 5.65
N ASP A 299 -5.25 -3.43 4.47
CA ASP A 299 -5.25 -2.02 4.23
C ASP A 299 -6.66 -1.44 4.04
N THR A 300 -6.89 -0.30 4.68
CA THR A 300 -8.07 0.54 4.43
C THR A 300 -7.71 2.00 4.47
N SER A 301 -8.57 2.87 3.94
CA SER A 301 -8.33 4.32 3.93
C SER A 301 -9.17 5.06 4.98
N VAL A 302 -8.73 6.23 5.44
CA VAL A 302 -9.58 7.20 6.17
C VAL A 302 -10.68 7.77 5.28
N ASP A 303 -10.50 7.75 3.96
CA ASP A 303 -11.44 8.24 2.95
C ASP A 303 -12.72 7.39 2.88
N ASP A 304 -13.92 7.99 2.76
CA ASP A 304 -15.20 7.26 2.75
C ASP A 304 -15.65 6.78 1.37
N MET A 305 -14.96 7.17 0.30
CA MET A 305 -15.19 6.71 -1.08
C MET A 305 -14.24 5.57 -1.49
N GLY A 306 -13.27 5.23 -0.64
CA GLY A 306 -12.24 4.24 -0.94
C GLY A 306 -11.09 4.80 -1.77
N ALA A 307 -10.90 6.12 -1.79
CA ALA A 307 -9.72 6.72 -2.38
C ALA A 307 -8.49 6.50 -1.50
N TRP A 308 -7.34 6.28 -2.13
CA TRP A 308 -6.06 6.12 -1.43
C TRP A 308 -5.32 7.46 -1.32
N SER A 309 -5.20 8.23 -2.40
CA SER A 309 -4.66 9.60 -2.36
C SER A 309 -5.74 10.63 -1.98
N PHE A 310 -5.33 11.87 -1.72
CA PHE A 310 -6.29 12.95 -1.50
C PHE A 310 -7.19 13.15 -2.72
N VAL A 311 -8.51 13.17 -2.49
CA VAL A 311 -9.55 13.49 -3.46
C VAL A 311 -10.42 14.58 -2.86
N ARG A 312 -10.61 15.68 -3.60
CA ARG A 312 -11.28 16.87 -3.08
C ARG A 312 -12.74 16.61 -2.73
N GLU A 313 -13.42 15.76 -3.50
CA GLU A 313 -14.84 15.48 -3.33
C GLU A 313 -15.13 14.38 -2.31
N ALA A 314 -14.12 13.70 -1.79
CA ALA A 314 -14.30 12.58 -0.88
C ALA A 314 -14.45 13.05 0.58
N GLY A 315 -15.28 12.33 1.32
CA GLY A 315 -15.45 12.51 2.75
C GLY A 315 -14.49 11.64 3.56
N PHE A 316 -14.70 11.61 4.87
CA PHE A 316 -13.91 10.80 5.80
C PHE A 316 -14.81 9.82 6.55
N LYS A 317 -14.31 8.60 6.75
CA LYS A 317 -14.99 7.58 7.54
C LYS A 317 -15.16 8.06 8.97
N LYS A 318 -16.23 7.57 9.63
CA LYS A 318 -16.41 7.80 11.06
C LYS A 318 -15.29 7.12 11.84
N VAL A 319 -14.80 7.77 12.90
CA VAL A 319 -13.84 7.19 13.86
C VAL A 319 -14.30 5.83 14.35
N SER A 320 -15.59 5.68 14.69
CA SER A 320 -16.17 4.40 15.15
C SER A 320 -16.00 3.28 14.12
N THR A 321 -16.16 3.57 12.83
CA THR A 321 -15.94 2.58 11.76
C THR A 321 -14.47 2.11 11.75
N LEU A 322 -13.52 3.03 11.88
CA LEU A 322 -12.10 2.71 11.87
C LEU A 322 -11.68 1.92 13.11
N VAL A 323 -12.18 2.31 14.29
CA VAL A 323 -11.96 1.57 15.54
C VAL A 323 -12.57 0.17 15.46
N HIS A 324 -13.81 0.02 14.98
CA HIS A 324 -14.42 -1.30 14.83
C HIS A 324 -13.65 -2.19 13.85
N ASN A 325 -13.13 -1.63 12.75
CA ASN A 325 -12.27 -2.38 11.83
C ASN A 325 -11.00 -2.87 12.53
N LEU A 326 -10.35 -2.02 13.34
CA LEU A 326 -9.16 -2.41 14.10
C LEU A 326 -9.48 -3.58 15.05
N VAL A 327 -10.55 -3.47 15.83
CA VAL A 327 -10.94 -4.49 16.81
C VAL A 327 -11.30 -5.81 16.10
N ASP A 328 -12.11 -5.76 15.03
CA ASP A 328 -12.55 -6.93 14.27
C ASP A 328 -11.37 -7.66 13.61
N ASN A 329 -10.40 -6.91 13.07
CA ASN A 329 -9.19 -7.51 12.49
C ASN A 329 -8.38 -8.22 13.57
N VAL A 330 -8.10 -7.51 14.68
CA VAL A 330 -7.26 -8.04 15.77
C VAL A 330 -7.88 -9.29 16.39
N SER A 331 -9.21 -9.34 16.54
CA SER A 331 -9.89 -10.52 17.08
C SER A 331 -9.86 -11.75 16.14
N LYS A 332 -9.61 -11.55 14.84
CA LYS A 332 -9.55 -12.59 13.81
C LYS A 332 -8.13 -12.92 13.33
N ASN A 333 -7.13 -12.59 14.14
CA ASN A 333 -5.71 -12.78 13.88
C ASN A 333 -5.12 -11.87 12.79
N GLY A 334 -5.76 -10.72 12.55
CA GLY A 334 -5.37 -9.75 11.54
C GLY A 334 -4.71 -8.49 12.10
N TYR A 335 -4.08 -7.74 11.19
CA TYR A 335 -3.50 -6.41 11.43
C TYR A 335 -4.22 -5.35 10.60
N LEU A 336 -4.18 -4.09 11.05
CA LEU A 336 -4.74 -2.97 10.30
C LEU A 336 -3.63 -2.03 9.83
N LEU A 337 -3.56 -1.82 8.53
CA LEU A 337 -2.74 -0.80 7.88
C LEU A 337 -3.65 0.33 7.36
N LEU A 338 -3.71 1.45 8.09
CA LEU A 338 -4.58 2.57 7.72
C LEU A 338 -3.86 3.54 6.78
N ASN A 339 -4.45 3.79 5.62
CA ASN A 339 -4.00 4.77 4.67
C ASN A 339 -4.50 6.18 5.03
N VAL A 340 -3.61 7.15 4.86
CA VAL A 340 -3.91 8.59 4.82
C VAL A 340 -3.50 9.13 3.44
N GLY A 341 -4.33 9.98 2.84
CA GLY A 341 -4.02 10.69 1.59
C GLY A 341 -3.69 12.16 1.84
N PRO A 342 -2.41 12.53 2.00
CA PRO A 342 -1.98 13.93 2.06
C PRO A 342 -2.22 14.69 0.75
N LYS A 343 -2.38 16.01 0.85
CA LYS A 343 -2.45 16.94 -0.29
C LYS A 343 -1.09 17.10 -0.95
N ALA A 344 -1.04 17.54 -2.20
CA ALA A 344 0.22 17.72 -2.94
C ALA A 344 1.25 18.64 -2.25
N ASP A 345 0.80 19.59 -1.43
CA ASP A 345 1.69 20.47 -0.65
C ASP A 345 2.28 19.80 0.59
N GLY A 346 1.86 18.58 0.95
CA GLY A 346 2.35 17.82 2.11
C GLY A 346 1.49 17.96 3.36
N THR A 347 0.40 18.73 3.32
CA THR A 347 -0.54 18.79 4.45
C THR A 347 -1.44 17.56 4.52
N ILE A 348 -1.63 17.03 5.73
CA ILE A 348 -2.66 16.01 6.00
C ILE A 348 -4.01 16.74 6.14
N PRO A 349 -5.07 16.33 5.41
CA PRO A 349 -6.40 16.95 5.52
C PRO A 349 -6.98 16.87 6.94
N ASP A 350 -7.74 17.90 7.35
CA ASP A 350 -8.28 17.99 8.72
C ASP A 350 -9.16 16.80 9.10
N GLY A 351 -10.02 16.32 8.21
CA GLY A 351 -10.83 15.13 8.49
C GLY A 351 -10.01 13.85 8.69
N ALA A 352 -8.83 13.75 8.05
CA ALA A 352 -7.89 12.68 8.35
C ALA A 352 -7.23 12.88 9.73
N LYS A 353 -6.86 14.11 10.09
CA LYS A 353 -6.34 14.44 11.44
C LYS A 353 -7.36 14.12 12.53
N GLU A 354 -8.64 14.39 12.29
CA GLU A 354 -9.76 14.04 13.19
C GLU A 354 -9.92 12.53 13.33
N CYS A 355 -9.87 11.77 12.23
CA CYS A 355 -9.90 10.32 12.25
C CYS A 355 -8.77 9.74 13.11
N LEU A 356 -7.54 10.21 12.87
CA LEU A 356 -6.34 9.74 13.57
C LEU A 356 -6.36 10.10 15.06
N SER A 357 -6.73 11.34 15.39
CA SER A 357 -6.87 11.78 16.78
C SER A 357 -7.93 10.96 17.51
N GLY A 358 -9.09 10.71 16.88
CA GLY A 358 -10.16 9.92 17.48
C GLY A 358 -9.79 8.46 17.71
N ILE A 359 -9.03 7.83 16.82
CA ILE A 359 -8.47 6.49 17.04
C ILE A 359 -7.49 6.52 18.23
N GLY A 360 -6.62 7.52 18.27
CA GLY A 360 -5.64 7.72 19.36
C GLY A 360 -6.30 7.87 20.73
N ASP A 361 -7.35 8.69 20.83
CA ASP A 361 -8.12 8.88 22.05
C ASP A 361 -8.74 7.56 22.55
N TRP A 362 -9.27 6.75 21.63
CA TRP A 362 -9.82 5.44 21.96
C TRP A 362 -8.74 4.45 22.42
N LEU A 363 -7.59 4.39 21.71
CA LEU A 363 -6.47 3.51 22.03
C LEU A 363 -5.74 3.91 23.32
N LYS A 364 -5.77 5.19 23.71
CA LYS A 364 -5.22 5.63 25.00
C LYS A 364 -5.92 4.97 26.19
N ILE A 365 -7.21 4.69 26.05
CA ILE A 365 -8.03 4.04 27.08
C ILE A 365 -8.01 2.52 26.90
N ASN A 366 -8.13 2.04 25.65
CA ASN A 366 -8.38 0.63 25.34
C ASN A 366 -7.18 -0.09 24.72
N GLY A 367 -5.99 0.51 24.69
CA GLY A 367 -4.83 -0.01 23.97
C GLY A 367 -4.29 -1.33 24.52
N GLU A 368 -4.42 -1.60 25.83
CA GLU A 368 -4.09 -2.91 26.42
C GLU A 368 -4.96 -4.04 25.83
N ALA A 369 -6.14 -3.68 25.34
CA ALA A 369 -7.07 -4.56 24.66
C ALA A 369 -6.76 -4.73 23.15
N ILE A 370 -5.65 -4.19 22.66
CA ILE A 370 -5.23 -4.32 21.25
C ILE A 370 -3.79 -4.81 21.19
N PHE A 371 -2.88 -4.04 21.77
CA PHE A 371 -1.45 -4.27 21.67
C PHE A 371 -1.01 -5.48 22.51
N GLU A 372 -0.03 -6.23 22.00
CA GLU A 372 0.50 -7.45 22.62
C GLU A 372 -0.54 -8.57 22.87
N THR A 373 -1.73 -8.46 22.27
CA THR A 373 -2.79 -9.46 22.38
C THR A 373 -2.67 -10.54 21.30
N ARG A 374 -3.37 -11.66 21.51
CA ARG A 374 -3.62 -12.70 20.52
C ARG A 374 -5.12 -13.04 20.54
N PRO A 375 -5.68 -13.52 19.41
CA PRO A 375 -7.06 -13.97 19.38
C PRO A 375 -7.38 -15.01 20.44
N TRP A 376 -8.62 -14.99 20.91
CA TRP A 376 -9.17 -16.07 21.73
C TRP A 376 -9.62 -17.25 20.84
N VAL A 377 -10.19 -18.30 21.44
CA VAL A 377 -10.74 -19.44 20.67
C VAL A 377 -12.00 -19.06 19.85
N THR A 378 -12.60 -17.91 20.12
CA THR A 378 -13.65 -17.27 19.30
C THR A 378 -13.29 -15.80 19.09
N TYR A 379 -13.65 -15.23 17.93
CA TYR A 379 -13.33 -13.85 17.57
C TYR A 379 -14.39 -12.83 18.00
N GLY A 380 -15.61 -13.27 18.33
CA GLY A 380 -16.71 -12.39 18.67
C GLY A 380 -18.03 -13.12 18.88
N GLU A 381 -19.01 -12.39 19.40
CA GLU A 381 -20.40 -12.81 19.61
C GLU A 381 -21.32 -11.64 19.25
N GLY A 382 -22.58 -11.91 18.91
CA GLY A 382 -23.59 -10.88 18.68
C GLY A 382 -24.31 -11.02 17.33
N PRO A 383 -25.36 -10.22 17.11
CA PRO A 383 -26.23 -10.38 15.93
C PRO A 383 -25.64 -9.79 14.64
N THR A 384 -24.49 -9.12 14.71
CA THR A 384 -23.88 -8.44 13.57
C THR A 384 -22.76 -9.29 12.99
N GLU A 385 -23.03 -9.90 11.85
CA GLU A 385 -22.07 -10.72 11.10
C GLU A 385 -21.65 -10.00 9.81
N MET A 386 -20.44 -10.30 9.30
CA MET A 386 -20.08 -9.90 7.94
C MET A 386 -20.74 -10.85 6.93
N GLU A 387 -21.34 -10.32 5.87
CA GLU A 387 -21.86 -11.17 4.79
C GLU A 387 -20.70 -11.91 4.09
N SER A 388 -20.71 -13.24 4.16
CA SER A 388 -19.78 -14.09 3.42
C SER A 388 -20.15 -14.10 1.94
N LYS A 389 -19.40 -13.38 1.10
CA LYS A 389 -19.46 -13.54 -0.36
C LYS A 389 -18.10 -13.93 -0.90
N VAL A 390 -17.76 -15.20 -0.71
CA VAL A 390 -16.78 -15.89 -1.55
C VAL A 390 -17.55 -16.90 -2.39
N THR A 391 -17.80 -16.57 -3.65
CA THR A 391 -18.05 -17.60 -4.67
C THR A 391 -16.80 -17.70 -5.54
N SER A 392 -16.49 -18.90 -6.01
CA SER A 392 -15.28 -19.21 -6.79
C SER A 392 -15.09 -18.37 -8.06
N ALA A 393 -16.12 -17.62 -8.49
CA ALA A 393 -16.08 -16.71 -9.64
C ALA A 393 -15.81 -15.23 -9.27
N SER A 394 -15.75 -14.85 -7.98
CA SER A 394 -15.56 -13.45 -7.55
C SER A 394 -14.11 -13.04 -7.29
N VAL A 395 -13.16 -13.99 -7.28
CA VAL A 395 -11.73 -13.72 -7.05
C VAL A 395 -11.11 -12.87 -8.18
N GLU A 396 -11.63 -12.93 -9.41
CA GLU A 396 -11.10 -12.17 -10.55
C GLU A 396 -11.86 -10.86 -10.85
N ARG A 397 -13.09 -10.69 -10.35
CA ARG A 397 -13.93 -9.51 -10.70
C ARG A 397 -14.09 -8.47 -9.59
N SER A 398 -13.69 -8.76 -8.35
CA SER A 398 -13.78 -7.78 -7.25
C SER A 398 -12.63 -6.76 -7.21
N ILE A 399 -11.62 -6.91 -8.07
CA ILE A 399 -10.40 -6.06 -8.11
C ILE A 399 -10.70 -4.58 -8.45
N THR A 400 -11.95 -4.19 -8.77
CA THR A 400 -12.18 -2.83 -9.29
C THR A 400 -13.39 -2.04 -8.77
N ARG A 401 -14.12 -2.49 -7.74
CA ARG A 401 -15.15 -1.65 -7.09
C ARG A 401 -15.33 -1.97 -5.60
N PRO A 402 -15.12 -1.01 -4.68
CA PRO A 402 -15.48 -1.20 -3.27
C PRO A 402 -17.00 -1.17 -3.10
N LYS A 403 -17.57 -2.20 -2.47
CA LYS A 403 -18.79 -2.04 -1.68
C LYS A 403 -18.35 -1.98 -0.22
N ILE A 404 -18.28 -0.78 0.33
CA ILE A 404 -17.96 -0.54 1.74
C ILE A 404 -19.19 -0.99 2.55
N PHE A 405 -19.05 -2.10 3.28
CA PHE A 405 -20.02 -2.49 4.30
C PHE A 405 -19.44 -2.16 5.67
N ALA A 406 -20.01 -1.13 6.31
CA ALA A 406 -19.78 -0.85 7.72
C ALA A 406 -20.79 -1.65 8.54
N SER A 407 -20.35 -2.77 9.11
CA SER A 407 -21.12 -3.52 10.11
C SER A 407 -20.80 -2.95 11.52
N HIS A 408 -21.84 -2.69 12.31
CA HIS A 408 -21.72 -2.17 13.67
C HIS A 408 -21.64 -3.36 14.65
N ALA A 409 -20.45 -3.78 15.05
CA ALA A 409 -20.30 -4.86 16.03
C ALA A 409 -20.33 -4.31 17.46
N ALA A 410 -21.09 -4.98 18.34
CA ALA A 410 -20.90 -4.92 19.78
C ALA A 410 -19.86 -5.99 20.13
N ILE A 411 -18.57 -5.61 20.16
CA ILE A 411 -17.50 -6.55 20.51
C ILE A 411 -17.35 -6.54 22.03
N THR A 412 -17.83 -7.60 22.69
CA THR A 412 -17.52 -7.87 24.09
C THR A 412 -16.11 -8.46 24.17
N PHE A 413 -15.16 -7.69 24.69
CA PHE A 413 -13.76 -8.09 24.81
C PHE A 413 -13.60 -9.27 25.77
N CYS A 414 -13.18 -10.43 25.25
CA CYS A 414 -12.66 -11.53 26.08
C CYS A 414 -11.22 -11.81 25.67
N MET A 415 -10.28 -11.01 26.20
CA MET A 415 -8.85 -11.17 25.93
C MET A 415 -8.10 -11.67 27.16
N GLN A 416 -7.17 -12.57 26.90
CA GLN A 416 -6.46 -13.39 27.88
C GLN A 416 -5.70 -12.59 28.97
N ARG A 417 -5.25 -11.36 28.69
CA ARG A 417 -4.61 -10.49 29.69
C ARG A 417 -5.60 -9.84 30.67
N PHE A 418 -6.81 -9.53 30.24
CA PHE A 418 -7.82 -8.89 31.09
C PHE A 418 -8.28 -9.80 32.23
N TRP A 419 -8.38 -11.11 31.96
CA TRP A 419 -8.75 -12.12 32.97
C TRP A 419 -7.62 -12.42 33.97
N ALA A 420 -6.35 -12.31 33.57
CA ALA A 420 -5.22 -12.57 34.45
C ALA A 420 -5.01 -11.47 35.51
N GLY A 421 -5.43 -10.23 35.22
CA GLY A 421 -5.38 -9.11 36.18
C GLY A 421 -6.45 -9.22 37.28
N LEU A 422 -7.67 -9.60 36.92
CA LEU A 422 -8.79 -9.76 37.86
C LEU A 422 -8.60 -10.94 38.85
N ALA A 423 -7.85 -11.98 38.46
CA ALA A 423 -7.54 -13.11 39.34
C ALA A 423 -6.46 -12.81 40.40
N ARG A 424 -5.79 -11.64 40.35
CA ARG A 424 -4.78 -11.23 41.35
C ARG A 424 -5.32 -10.26 42.41
N THR A 425 -6.58 -9.86 42.32
CA THR A 425 -7.24 -8.93 43.25
C THR A 425 -8.56 -9.47 43.80
N ALA A 426 -8.76 -10.78 43.82
CA ALA A 426 -9.88 -11.45 44.48
C ALA A 426 -9.40 -12.30 45.65
#